data_AF-A0A5E5C1F5-F1
#
_entry.id   AF-A0A5E5C1F5-F1
#
_cell.length_a   1.000
_cell.length_b   1.000
_cell.length_c   1.000
_cell.angle_alpha   90.00
_cell.angle_beta   90.00
_cell.angle_gamma   90.00
#
_symmetry.space_group_name_H-M   'P 1'
#
loop_
_entity.id
_entity.type
_entity.pdbx_description
1 polymer ?
#
loop_
_entity_poly.entity_id
_entity_poly.type
_entity_poly.pdbx_seq_one_letter_code
_entity_poly.pdbx_strand_id
1 'polypeptide(L)'
;MSQDSLILPTTGTLSGLALVMALNDALANLDSLTSGATDPSSLPGGVRPFSLWMDTSVTPAVVRQRNATNDGWGAPSVAPATQPQHAVQFGQMQASMLGASAVTLVPTATTLTSANAGQLLVFSSGVVGTLPAASSIKSGQGLQFFSIVAGASVARAGTTNTITVGSANVTSIALNAGDTLTLISNGSNGWYAIDGSAQLQYAASMQSAQSLGQNGYRKLPAYPGDPVPLVVQWGIANTGASPAAVTFPIAFPNACRSVTLGANYSTSPAGAQITSGPSTTGFSLQMTTFTGTNLTGQSVAWMAIGN
;
A
#
# COMPACT_ATOMS: atom_id res chain seq x y z
N MET A 1 42.30 -39.77 9.08
CA MET A 1 43.72 -39.79 8.66
C MET A 1 44.15 -38.37 8.34
N SER A 2 45.45 -38.07 8.42
CA SER A 2 46.02 -36.72 8.18
C SER A 2 45.87 -36.29 6.72
N GLN A 3 45.65 -35.02 6.46
CA GLN A 3 45.58 -34.49 5.10
C GLN A 3 46.94 -34.29 4.43
N ASP A 4 48.03 -34.18 5.19
CA ASP A 4 49.37 -34.09 4.60
C ASP A 4 49.80 -35.42 3.96
N SER A 5 49.12 -36.53 4.27
CA SER A 5 49.33 -37.81 3.58
C SER A 5 48.84 -37.81 2.12
N LEU A 6 48.12 -36.76 1.66
CA LEU A 6 47.80 -36.56 0.25
C LEU A 6 48.97 -35.99 -0.58
N ILE A 7 50.10 -35.65 0.06
CA ILE A 7 51.22 -34.97 -0.62
C ILE A 7 52.34 -35.95 -0.86
N LEU A 8 52.63 -36.18 -2.13
CA LEU A 8 53.80 -36.96 -2.53
C LEU A 8 55.10 -36.21 -2.20
N PRO A 9 56.15 -36.90 -1.72
CA PRO A 9 57.45 -36.29 -1.50
C PRO A 9 57.99 -35.65 -2.78
N THR A 10 58.47 -34.41 -2.70
CA THR A 10 59.03 -33.68 -3.85
C THR A 10 60.56 -33.74 -3.94
N THR A 11 61.21 -34.42 -2.99
CA THR A 11 62.68 -34.56 -2.91
C THR A 11 63.07 -35.99 -2.55
N GLY A 12 64.19 -36.47 -3.10
CA GLY A 12 64.72 -37.82 -2.87
C GLY A 12 64.31 -38.83 -3.96
N THR A 13 64.97 -39.99 -3.98
CA THR A 13 64.64 -41.11 -4.88
C THR A 13 63.70 -42.08 -4.17
N LEU A 14 62.45 -42.18 -4.64
CA LEU A 14 61.53 -43.23 -4.22
C LEU A 14 61.68 -44.44 -5.14
N SER A 15 61.64 -45.65 -4.59
CA SER A 15 61.46 -46.85 -5.41
C SER A 15 60.08 -46.81 -6.09
N GLY A 16 59.94 -47.42 -7.27
CA GLY A 16 58.64 -47.44 -7.97
C GLY A 16 57.50 -48.00 -7.12
N LEU A 17 57.79 -49.00 -6.27
CA LEU A 17 56.82 -49.55 -5.32
C LEU A 17 56.40 -48.56 -4.24
N ALA A 18 57.36 -47.79 -3.68
CA ALA A 18 57.07 -46.79 -2.66
C ALA A 18 56.19 -45.64 -3.22
N LEU A 19 56.41 -45.25 -4.47
CA LEU A 19 55.56 -44.25 -5.14
C LEU A 19 54.13 -44.77 -5.34
N VAL A 20 53.97 -46.02 -5.78
CA VAL A 20 52.65 -46.63 -5.98
C VAL A 20 51.87 -46.73 -4.66
N MET A 21 52.53 -47.10 -3.56
CA MET A 21 51.91 -47.13 -2.24
C MET A 21 51.45 -45.75 -1.79
N ALA A 22 52.32 -44.73 -1.92
CA ALA A 22 51.97 -43.36 -1.55
C ALA A 22 50.81 -42.79 -2.39
N LEU A 23 50.74 -43.15 -3.69
CA LEU A 23 49.59 -42.81 -4.54
C LEU A 23 48.31 -43.50 -4.05
N ASN A 24 48.33 -44.80 -3.80
CA ASN A 24 47.15 -45.52 -3.33
C ASN A 24 46.64 -44.97 -1.99
N ASP A 25 47.55 -44.62 -1.08
CA ASP A 25 47.18 -43.99 0.19
C ASP A 25 46.55 -42.61 -0.04
N ALA A 26 47.11 -41.77 -0.91
CA ALA A 26 46.55 -40.46 -1.25
C ALA A 26 45.15 -40.58 -1.91
N LEU A 27 44.96 -41.57 -2.81
CA LEU A 27 43.66 -41.83 -3.44
C LEU A 27 42.62 -42.35 -2.43
N ALA A 28 42.99 -43.27 -1.53
CA ALA A 28 42.11 -43.77 -0.48
C ALA A 28 41.69 -42.66 0.50
N ASN A 29 42.60 -41.72 0.79
CA ASN A 29 42.31 -40.55 1.59
C ASN A 29 41.31 -39.60 0.90
N LEU A 30 41.46 -39.39 -0.41
CA LEU A 30 40.52 -38.60 -1.21
C LEU A 30 39.12 -39.26 -1.24
N ASP A 31 39.06 -40.59 -1.36
CA ASP A 31 37.81 -41.37 -1.34
C ASP A 31 37.06 -41.25 -0.01
N SER A 32 37.79 -41.23 1.11
CA SER A 32 37.18 -41.01 2.43
C SER A 32 36.67 -39.58 2.68
N LEU A 33 36.92 -38.65 1.73
CA LEU A 33 36.69 -37.20 1.86
C LEU A 33 37.30 -36.58 3.12
N THR A 34 38.30 -37.25 3.71
CA THR A 34 38.75 -36.98 5.07
C THR A 34 37.55 -36.83 6.02
N SER A 35 36.81 -37.92 6.22
CA SER A 35 35.70 -38.00 7.16
C SER A 35 36.07 -38.90 8.35
N GLY A 36 35.48 -38.65 9.52
CA GLY A 36 35.65 -39.52 10.69
C GLY A 36 35.36 -38.82 12.01
N ALA A 37 35.38 -39.58 13.11
CA ALA A 37 35.14 -39.07 14.46
C ALA A 37 36.41 -38.51 15.14
N THR A 38 37.60 -38.83 14.62
CA THR A 38 38.87 -38.36 15.16
C THR A 38 39.36 -37.15 14.39
N ASP A 39 39.71 -36.08 15.12
CA ASP A 39 40.30 -34.86 14.55
C ASP A 39 41.56 -35.20 13.72
N PRO A 40 41.59 -34.87 12.42
CA PRO A 40 42.72 -35.22 11.56
C PRO A 40 44.00 -34.43 11.90
N SER A 41 43.91 -33.32 12.63
CA SER A 41 45.07 -32.55 13.09
C SER A 41 45.87 -33.26 14.18
N SER A 42 45.26 -34.21 14.91
CA SER A 42 45.96 -35.03 15.91
C SER A 42 46.59 -36.30 15.32
N LEU A 43 46.45 -36.53 14.02
CA LEU A 43 46.98 -37.72 13.35
C LEU A 43 48.36 -37.47 12.75
N PRO A 44 49.21 -38.49 12.59
CA PRO A 44 50.53 -38.35 11.98
C PRO A 44 50.46 -37.67 10.60
N GLY A 45 51.16 -36.55 10.45
CA GLY A 45 51.14 -35.68 9.27
C GLY A 45 50.26 -34.43 9.42
N GLY A 46 49.26 -34.40 10.30
CA GLY A 46 48.46 -33.19 10.55
C GLY A 46 47.54 -32.73 9.41
N VAL A 47 47.24 -31.43 9.40
CA VAL A 47 46.33 -30.76 8.46
C VAL A 47 46.88 -29.40 8.06
N ARG A 48 46.36 -28.84 6.97
CA ARG A 48 46.76 -27.52 6.45
C ARG A 48 45.70 -26.45 6.75
N PRO A 49 46.05 -25.16 6.68
CA PRO A 49 45.06 -24.09 6.66
C PRO A 49 43.97 -24.35 5.60
N PHE A 50 42.72 -24.04 5.93
CA PHE A 50 41.55 -24.16 5.05
C PHE A 50 41.13 -25.57 4.61
N SER A 51 41.80 -26.60 5.11
CA SER A 51 41.39 -28.01 5.01
C SER A 51 39.94 -28.22 5.45
N LEU A 52 39.18 -29.03 4.70
CA LEU A 52 37.82 -29.45 5.07
C LEU A 52 37.83 -30.82 5.72
N TRP A 53 37.04 -31.03 6.77
CA TRP A 53 36.87 -32.32 7.44
C TRP A 53 35.39 -32.56 7.72
N MET A 54 34.89 -33.76 7.43
CA MET A 54 33.54 -34.17 7.82
C MET A 54 33.61 -34.87 9.19
N ASP A 55 33.26 -34.13 10.23
CA ASP A 55 33.26 -34.59 11.62
C ASP A 55 32.02 -35.45 11.90
N THR A 56 32.25 -36.76 12.02
CA THR A 56 31.21 -37.74 12.33
C THR A 56 31.13 -38.09 13.81
N SER A 57 31.84 -37.36 14.69
CA SER A 57 31.74 -37.54 16.15
C SER A 57 30.46 -36.94 16.74
N VAL A 58 29.76 -36.11 15.96
CA VAL A 58 28.51 -35.43 16.34
C VAL A 58 27.36 -35.84 15.42
N THR A 59 26.12 -35.73 15.92
CA THR A 59 24.90 -36.08 15.18
C THR A 59 23.94 -34.89 15.12
N PRO A 60 23.58 -34.37 13.93
CA PRO A 60 24.06 -34.78 12.61
C PRO A 60 25.55 -34.46 12.43
N ALA A 61 26.25 -35.25 11.60
CA ALA A 61 27.65 -35.00 11.27
C ALA A 61 27.83 -33.61 10.63
N VAL A 62 28.93 -32.94 10.93
CA VAL A 62 29.16 -31.54 10.54
C VAL A 62 30.42 -31.38 9.68
N VAL A 63 30.36 -30.53 8.66
CA VAL A 63 31.56 -30.11 7.93
C VAL A 63 32.28 -29.05 8.76
N ARG A 64 33.59 -29.20 8.94
CA ARG A 64 34.47 -28.24 9.59
C ARG A 64 35.55 -27.77 8.62
N GLN A 65 36.02 -26.55 8.81
CA GLN A 65 37.14 -25.98 8.07
C GLN A 65 38.25 -25.56 9.03
N ARG A 66 39.50 -25.89 8.69
CA ARG A 66 40.68 -25.45 9.44
C ARG A 66 40.89 -23.95 9.21
N ASN A 67 41.17 -23.20 10.26
CA ASN A 67 41.39 -21.76 10.15
C ASN A 67 42.72 -21.41 9.46
N ALA A 68 42.88 -20.13 9.11
CA ALA A 68 44.05 -19.62 8.38
C ALA A 68 45.37 -19.83 9.13
N THR A 69 45.34 -19.74 10.46
CA THR A 69 46.47 -19.92 11.38
C THR A 69 46.80 -21.38 11.65
N ASN A 70 45.97 -22.32 11.17
CA ASN A 70 46.10 -23.76 11.39
C ASN A 70 46.10 -24.20 12.87
N ASP A 71 45.48 -23.45 13.75
CA ASP A 71 45.43 -23.71 15.20
C ASP A 71 44.02 -24.09 15.70
N GLY A 72 43.01 -24.13 14.82
CA GLY A 72 41.66 -24.51 15.21
C GLY A 72 40.71 -24.86 14.06
N TRP A 73 39.63 -25.55 14.41
CA TRP A 73 38.53 -25.88 13.51
C TRP A 73 37.37 -24.91 13.69
N GLY A 74 37.00 -24.23 12.61
CA GLY A 74 35.78 -23.43 12.52
C GLY A 74 34.69 -24.18 11.75
N ALA A 75 33.45 -23.69 11.85
CA ALA A 75 32.44 -24.03 10.86
C ALA A 75 32.80 -23.34 9.53
N PRO A 76 32.61 -23.98 8.36
CA PRO A 76 32.67 -23.27 7.09
C PRO A 76 31.65 -22.15 7.17
N SER A 77 32.11 -20.90 7.09
CA SER A 77 31.24 -19.74 7.23
C SER A 77 30.37 -19.61 5.97
N VAL A 78 29.22 -20.27 5.96
CA VAL A 78 28.05 -19.69 5.33
C VAL A 78 27.57 -18.62 6.30
N ALA A 79 27.44 -17.38 5.81
CA ALA A 79 26.93 -16.28 6.62
C ALA A 79 25.68 -16.76 7.38
N PRO A 80 25.61 -16.61 8.72
CA PRO A 80 24.49 -17.12 9.49
C PRO A 80 23.22 -16.42 9.00
N ALA A 81 22.42 -17.15 8.22
CA ALA A 81 21.08 -16.73 7.88
C ALA A 81 20.15 -17.33 8.94
N THR A 82 19.39 -16.47 9.61
CA THR A 82 18.39 -16.85 10.63
C THR A 82 17.34 -17.83 10.08
N GLN A 83 17.26 -17.97 8.75
CA GLN A 83 16.46 -18.94 8.00
C GLN A 83 17.19 -19.32 6.69
N PRO A 84 16.95 -20.52 6.13
CA PRO A 84 17.53 -20.87 4.84
C PRO A 84 16.97 -19.97 3.72
N GLN A 85 17.77 -19.69 2.69
CA GLN A 85 17.45 -18.75 1.62
C GLN A 85 16.11 -19.07 0.90
N HIS A 86 15.77 -20.37 0.78
CA HIS A 86 14.48 -20.78 0.24
C HIS A 86 13.31 -20.41 1.16
N ALA A 87 13.45 -20.53 2.48
CA ALA A 87 12.40 -20.12 3.42
C ALA A 87 12.18 -18.61 3.40
N VAL A 88 13.25 -17.82 3.22
CA VAL A 88 13.15 -16.37 3.01
C VAL A 88 12.41 -16.06 1.71
N GLN A 89 12.77 -16.72 0.61
CA GLN A 89 12.14 -16.53 -0.70
C GLN A 89 10.67 -16.97 -0.71
N PHE A 90 10.34 -18.09 -0.05
CA PHE A 90 8.97 -18.57 0.07
C PHE A 90 8.12 -17.72 1.02
N GLY A 91 8.68 -17.22 2.13
CA GLY A 91 7.99 -16.26 2.99
C GLY A 91 7.69 -14.94 2.26
N GLN A 92 8.63 -14.47 1.45
CA GLN A 92 8.44 -13.30 0.58
C GLN A 92 7.40 -13.55 -0.52
N MET A 93 7.37 -14.74 -1.12
CA MET A 93 6.34 -15.14 -2.10
C MET A 93 4.96 -15.30 -1.47
N GLN A 94 4.85 -15.92 -0.29
CA GLN A 94 3.57 -16.14 0.37
C GLN A 94 2.89 -14.83 0.76
N ALA A 95 3.65 -13.84 1.23
CA ALA A 95 3.15 -12.48 1.43
C ALA A 95 2.73 -11.84 0.10
N SER A 96 3.56 -11.95 -0.94
CA SER A 96 3.26 -11.40 -2.27
C SER A 96 2.02 -12.01 -2.95
N MET A 97 1.54 -13.18 -2.52
CA MET A 97 0.41 -13.87 -3.16
C MET A 97 -0.91 -13.80 -2.36
N LEU A 98 -0.88 -13.46 -1.07
CA LEU A 98 -2.06 -13.59 -0.18
C LEU A 98 -2.34 -12.37 0.71
N GLY A 99 -1.47 -11.36 0.81
CA GLY A 99 -1.75 -10.16 1.61
C GLY A 99 -0.52 -9.40 2.12
N ALA A 100 -0.63 -8.76 3.27
CA ALA A 100 0.50 -8.08 3.89
C ALA A 100 1.55 -9.06 4.45
N SER A 101 2.84 -8.73 4.31
CA SER A 101 3.95 -9.51 4.88
C SER A 101 4.05 -9.42 6.40
N ALA A 102 3.50 -8.36 6.99
CA ALA A 102 3.36 -8.14 8.43
C ALA A 102 2.30 -7.07 8.72
N VAL A 103 1.86 -6.99 9.97
CA VAL A 103 1.01 -5.91 10.49
C VAL A 103 1.83 -5.07 11.47
N THR A 104 1.94 -3.77 11.19
CA THR A 104 2.74 -2.82 11.99
C THR A 104 1.82 -1.74 12.54
N LEU A 105 1.77 -1.56 13.86
CA LEU A 105 1.02 -0.46 14.48
C LEU A 105 1.80 0.87 14.38
N VAL A 106 1.08 1.96 14.13
CA VAL A 106 1.62 3.33 14.05
C VAL A 106 0.90 4.21 15.10
N PRO A 107 1.43 4.27 16.35
CA PRO A 107 0.82 5.01 17.45
C PRO A 107 1.33 6.46 17.58
N THR A 108 2.34 6.84 16.80
CA THR A 108 2.97 8.16 16.80
C THR A 108 3.33 8.56 15.38
N ALA A 109 3.50 9.86 15.11
CA ALA A 109 3.96 10.32 13.81
C ALA A 109 5.30 9.65 13.45
N THR A 110 5.35 8.99 12.29
CA THR A 110 6.46 8.10 11.94
C THR A 110 6.84 8.31 10.48
N THR A 111 8.14 8.43 10.21
CA THR A 111 8.66 8.35 8.84
C THR A 111 8.90 6.89 8.51
N LEU A 112 8.15 6.39 7.54
CA LEU A 112 8.22 5.02 7.07
C LEU A 112 9.47 4.82 6.21
N THR A 113 9.92 3.57 6.14
CA THR A 113 11.15 3.20 5.44
C THR A 113 10.88 2.08 4.43
N SER A 114 11.90 1.70 3.66
CA SER A 114 11.80 0.56 2.75
C SER A 114 11.57 -0.77 3.45
N ALA A 115 11.83 -0.88 4.76
CA ALA A 115 11.49 -2.04 5.56
C ALA A 115 9.97 -2.25 5.70
N ASN A 116 9.16 -1.21 5.49
CA ASN A 116 7.70 -1.31 5.57
C ASN A 116 7.07 -1.81 4.27
N ALA A 117 7.84 -1.98 3.19
CA ALA A 117 7.34 -2.45 1.91
C ALA A 117 6.60 -3.80 2.05
N GLY A 118 5.38 -3.86 1.53
CA GLY A 118 4.52 -5.04 1.59
C GLY A 118 3.79 -5.24 2.92
N GLN A 119 3.94 -4.35 3.91
CA GLN A 119 3.25 -4.44 5.19
C GLN A 119 1.90 -3.71 5.19
N LEU A 120 1.02 -4.15 6.12
CA LEU A 120 -0.15 -3.41 6.55
C LEU A 120 0.21 -2.53 7.75
N LEU A 121 0.04 -1.22 7.58
CA LEU A 121 0.27 -0.23 8.60
C LEU A 121 -1.07 0.18 9.22
N VAL A 122 -1.22 -0.08 10.52
CA VAL A 122 -2.44 0.23 11.27
C VAL A 122 -2.24 1.48 12.11
N PHE A 123 -2.92 2.57 11.75
CA PHE A 123 -2.91 3.80 12.55
C PHE A 123 -3.83 3.64 13.75
N SER A 124 -3.25 3.66 14.96
CA SER A 124 -3.98 3.58 16.24
C SER A 124 -4.15 4.95 16.91
N SER A 125 -3.69 6.03 16.26
CA SER A 125 -3.77 7.41 16.73
C SER A 125 -3.90 8.37 15.53
N GLY A 126 -4.42 9.57 15.75
CA GLY A 126 -4.56 10.61 14.71
C GLY A 126 -3.23 11.24 14.37
N VAL A 127 -2.36 10.49 13.68
CA VAL A 127 -0.98 10.87 13.38
C VAL A 127 -0.68 10.81 11.89
N VAL A 128 0.41 11.47 11.52
CA VAL A 128 0.90 11.47 10.13
C VAL A 128 1.94 10.36 9.96
N GLY A 129 1.68 9.44 9.03
CA GLY A 129 2.69 8.53 8.49
C GLY A 129 3.32 9.16 7.24
N THR A 130 4.60 9.51 7.32
CA THR A 130 5.33 10.04 6.17
C THR A 130 5.88 8.87 5.36
N LEU A 131 5.50 8.77 4.09
CA LEU A 131 5.97 7.75 3.16
C LEU A 131 7.49 7.82 3.00
N PRO A 132 8.17 6.70 2.69
CA PRO A 132 9.55 6.77 2.23
C PRO A 132 9.60 7.44 0.84
N ALA A 133 10.80 7.84 0.42
CA ALA A 133 11.00 8.25 -0.98
C ALA A 133 10.60 7.11 -1.92
N ALA A 134 9.81 7.37 -2.96
CA ALA A 134 9.35 6.34 -3.88
C ALA A 134 10.53 5.58 -4.53
N SER A 135 11.65 6.26 -4.78
CA SER A 135 12.90 5.68 -5.29
C SER A 135 13.56 4.64 -4.36
N SER A 136 13.23 4.65 -3.06
CA SER A 136 13.78 3.70 -2.09
C SER A 136 13.03 2.35 -2.09
N ILE A 137 11.92 2.27 -2.83
CA ILE A 137 11.03 1.13 -2.94
C ILE A 137 11.07 0.65 -4.39
N LYS A 138 11.11 -0.67 -4.63
CA LYS A 138 11.08 -1.16 -6.02
C LYS A 138 9.73 -0.85 -6.65
N SER A 139 9.74 -0.53 -7.94
CA SER A 139 8.51 -0.31 -8.70
C SER A 139 7.58 -1.52 -8.59
N GLY A 140 6.30 -1.26 -8.34
CA GLY A 140 5.27 -2.30 -8.14
C GLY A 140 5.12 -2.78 -6.68
N GLN A 141 6.04 -2.43 -5.77
CA GLN A 141 5.85 -2.73 -4.35
C GLN A 141 4.92 -1.72 -3.68
N GLY A 142 4.11 -2.22 -2.75
CA GLY A 142 3.05 -1.44 -2.10
C GLY A 142 3.19 -1.28 -0.60
N LEU A 143 2.45 -0.31 -0.07
CA LEU A 143 2.16 -0.13 1.35
C LEU A 143 0.64 -0.15 1.52
N GLN A 144 0.15 -0.91 2.49
CA GLN A 144 -1.26 -0.97 2.83
C GLN A 144 -1.48 -0.23 4.14
N PHE A 145 -2.58 0.49 4.25
CA PHE A 145 -2.93 1.29 5.41
C PHE A 145 -4.35 0.98 5.86
N PHE A 146 -4.54 0.96 7.17
CA PHE A 146 -5.84 0.90 7.81
C PHE A 146 -5.84 1.84 9.01
N SER A 147 -6.85 2.70 9.14
CA SER A 147 -6.97 3.57 10.32
C SER A 147 -8.13 3.11 11.19
N ILE A 148 -7.86 2.83 12.47
CA ILE A 148 -8.92 2.53 13.46
C ILE A 148 -9.43 3.79 14.17
N VAL A 149 -8.87 4.95 13.82
CA VAL A 149 -9.20 6.26 14.42
C VAL A 149 -9.35 7.33 13.35
N ALA A 150 -9.97 8.46 13.69
CA ALA A 150 -9.99 9.63 12.85
C ALA A 150 -8.73 10.50 13.03
N GLY A 151 -8.43 11.34 12.03
CA GLY A 151 -7.35 12.32 12.10
C GLY A 151 -5.96 11.79 11.74
N ALA A 152 -5.86 10.53 11.29
CA ALA A 152 -4.62 10.01 10.72
C ALA A 152 -4.45 10.51 9.28
N SER A 153 -3.21 10.56 8.79
CA SER A 153 -2.97 10.83 7.39
C SER A 153 -1.69 10.17 6.88
N VAL A 154 -1.65 9.93 5.58
CA VAL A 154 -0.45 9.48 4.87
C VAL A 154 0.07 10.65 4.07
N ALA A 155 1.32 11.04 4.27
CA ALA A 155 1.93 12.19 3.60
C ALA A 155 3.15 11.78 2.78
N ARG A 156 3.40 12.49 1.67
CA ARG A 156 4.61 12.26 0.87
C ARG A 156 5.88 12.65 1.63
N ALA A 157 7.01 12.02 1.31
CA ALA A 157 8.33 12.52 1.70
C ALA A 157 8.81 13.66 0.78
N GLY A 158 9.23 14.77 1.38
CA GLY A 158 9.81 15.89 0.64
C GLY A 158 8.86 16.53 -0.38
N THR A 159 9.41 17.33 -1.29
CA THR A 159 8.65 18.10 -2.29
C THR A 159 8.57 17.44 -3.65
N THR A 160 9.51 16.53 -3.95
CA THR A 160 9.64 15.86 -5.26
C THR A 160 8.80 14.61 -5.40
N ASN A 161 8.44 13.95 -4.29
CA ASN A 161 7.52 12.81 -4.35
C ASN A 161 6.09 13.29 -4.60
N THR A 162 5.25 12.48 -5.24
CA THR A 162 3.82 12.75 -5.38
C THR A 162 3.01 11.54 -4.93
N ILE A 163 1.77 11.81 -4.48
CA ILE A 163 0.75 10.77 -4.32
C ILE A 163 -0.31 11.02 -5.38
N THR A 164 -0.37 10.16 -6.37
CA THR A 164 -1.34 10.21 -7.46
C THR A 164 -2.62 9.53 -7.02
N VAL A 165 -3.74 10.26 -7.10
CA VAL A 165 -5.10 9.82 -6.74
C VAL A 165 -6.04 10.18 -7.89
N GLY A 166 -6.72 9.18 -8.48
CA GLY A 166 -7.51 9.42 -9.69
C GLY A 166 -6.70 10.12 -10.79
N SER A 167 -7.13 11.31 -11.22
CA SER A 167 -6.42 12.16 -12.19
C SER A 167 -5.64 13.33 -11.57
N ALA A 168 -5.49 13.37 -10.24
CA ALA A 168 -4.85 14.45 -9.50
C ALA A 168 -3.60 13.98 -8.73
N ASN A 169 -2.77 14.95 -8.33
CA ASN A 169 -1.65 14.74 -7.42
C ASN A 169 -1.91 15.46 -6.11
N VAL A 170 -1.73 14.75 -4.99
CA VAL A 170 -1.87 15.29 -3.63
C VAL A 170 -0.58 15.13 -2.84
N THR A 171 -0.43 15.93 -1.78
CA THR A 171 0.70 15.86 -0.86
C THR A 171 0.41 15.00 0.37
N SER A 172 -0.87 14.81 0.69
CA SER A 172 -1.33 13.95 1.78
C SER A 172 -2.74 13.44 1.50
N ILE A 173 -3.05 12.26 2.04
CA ILE A 173 -4.38 11.67 2.08
C ILE A 173 -4.77 11.50 3.54
N ALA A 174 -5.88 12.11 3.95
CA ALA A 174 -6.45 11.91 5.27
C ALA A 174 -7.14 10.54 5.36
N LEU A 175 -7.05 9.90 6.52
CA LEU A 175 -7.71 8.64 6.86
C LEU A 175 -8.65 8.89 8.05
N ASN A 176 -9.91 8.52 7.91
CA ASN A 176 -10.90 8.49 8.99
C ASN A 176 -10.94 7.10 9.65
N ALA A 177 -11.69 6.99 10.74
CA ALA A 177 -11.89 5.70 11.39
C ALA A 177 -12.57 4.72 10.42
N GLY A 178 -11.95 3.57 10.21
CA GLY A 178 -12.38 2.54 9.27
C GLY A 178 -11.82 2.67 7.86
N ASP A 179 -11.10 3.76 7.53
CA ASP A 179 -10.58 3.96 6.19
C ASP A 179 -9.40 3.05 5.86
N THR A 180 -9.36 2.61 4.60
CA THR A 180 -8.25 1.85 4.01
C THR A 180 -7.60 2.63 2.87
N LEU A 181 -6.33 2.34 2.61
CA LEU A 181 -5.57 2.88 1.49
C LEU A 181 -4.47 1.91 1.06
N THR A 182 -4.31 1.70 -0.24
CA THR A 182 -3.17 0.97 -0.81
C THR A 182 -2.43 1.88 -1.77
N LEU A 183 -1.14 2.07 -1.51
CA LEU A 183 -0.24 2.85 -2.36
C LEU A 183 0.83 1.95 -2.98
N ILE A 184 1.04 2.06 -4.30
CA ILE A 184 2.11 1.37 -5.03
C ILE A 184 3.17 2.37 -5.47
N SER A 185 4.44 2.09 -5.19
CA SER A 185 5.54 2.92 -5.67
C SER A 185 5.79 2.70 -7.16
N ASN A 186 6.07 3.78 -7.89
CA ASN A 186 6.58 3.72 -9.26
C ASN A 186 8.10 3.48 -9.34
N GLY A 187 8.78 3.41 -8.18
CA GLY A 187 10.23 3.22 -8.07
C GLY A 187 11.09 4.45 -8.38
N SER A 188 10.48 5.64 -8.47
CA SER A 188 11.17 6.89 -8.80
C SER A 188 10.74 8.02 -7.87
N ASN A 189 9.59 8.65 -8.13
CA ASN A 189 9.13 9.84 -7.45
C ASN A 189 7.61 9.87 -7.23
N GLY A 190 6.91 8.76 -7.44
CA GLY A 190 5.46 8.73 -7.41
C GLY A 190 4.92 7.51 -6.67
N TRP A 191 3.84 7.75 -5.94
CA TRP A 191 3.00 6.73 -5.33
C TRP A 191 1.64 6.74 -6.02
N TYR A 192 1.16 5.60 -6.48
CA TYR A 192 -0.18 5.45 -7.04
C TYR A 192 -1.12 4.90 -5.98
N ALA A 193 -2.18 5.64 -5.66
CA ALA A 193 -3.29 5.09 -4.90
C ALA A 193 -4.15 4.23 -5.82
N ILE A 194 -4.19 2.93 -5.54
CA ILE A 194 -4.87 1.95 -6.41
C ILE A 194 -6.11 1.34 -5.77
N ASP A 195 -6.22 1.41 -4.43
CA ASP A 195 -7.32 0.79 -3.68
C ASP A 195 -7.51 1.49 -2.32
N GLY A 196 -8.64 1.21 -1.68
CA GLY A 196 -9.03 1.69 -0.36
C GLY A 196 -10.01 2.85 -0.38
N SER A 197 -10.81 2.95 0.68
CA SER A 197 -11.89 3.94 0.79
C SER A 197 -11.39 5.39 0.75
N ALA A 198 -10.22 5.66 1.33
CA ALA A 198 -9.69 7.02 1.47
C ALA A 198 -9.39 7.70 0.12
N GLN A 199 -9.11 6.91 -0.92
CA GLN A 199 -8.82 7.43 -2.25
C GLN A 199 -10.07 7.56 -3.14
N LEU A 200 -11.20 6.92 -2.78
CA LEU A 200 -12.42 6.91 -3.61
C LEU A 200 -12.99 8.32 -3.83
N GLN A 201 -12.83 9.23 -2.89
CA GLN A 201 -13.22 10.64 -3.05
C GLN A 201 -12.51 11.35 -4.20
N TYR A 202 -11.42 10.80 -4.70
CA TYR A 202 -10.66 11.31 -5.86
C TYR A 202 -11.01 10.60 -7.17
N ALA A 203 -11.81 9.54 -7.12
CA ALA A 203 -12.29 8.89 -8.33
C ALA A 203 -13.21 9.83 -9.11
N ALA A 204 -13.01 9.91 -10.44
CA ALA A 204 -13.84 10.76 -11.29
C ALA A 204 -15.34 10.44 -11.15
N SER A 205 -15.71 9.18 -10.94
CA SER A 205 -17.10 8.78 -10.67
C SER A 205 -17.69 9.39 -9.39
N MET A 206 -16.85 9.68 -8.39
CA MET A 206 -17.26 10.33 -7.13
C MET A 206 -17.14 11.86 -7.21
N GLN A 207 -16.18 12.41 -7.96
CA GLN A 207 -15.96 13.86 -8.09
C GLN A 207 -16.83 14.55 -9.14
N SER A 208 -17.07 13.91 -10.30
CA SER A 208 -17.80 14.50 -11.44
C SER A 208 -19.29 14.72 -11.18
N ALA A 209 -19.73 14.36 -9.99
CA ALA A 209 -21.12 14.36 -9.58
C ALA A 209 -21.53 15.62 -8.81
N GLN A 210 -20.70 16.65 -8.62
CA GLN A 210 -21.14 17.79 -7.78
C GLN A 210 -20.70 19.18 -8.26
N SER A 211 -21.54 20.17 -7.96
CA SER A 211 -21.24 21.61 -8.00
C SER A 211 -21.71 22.21 -6.69
N LEU A 212 -20.79 22.79 -5.90
CA LEU A 212 -21.09 23.30 -4.55
C LEU A 212 -21.36 24.82 -4.52
N GLY A 213 -21.66 25.42 -5.68
CA GLY A 213 -22.05 26.82 -5.76
C GLY A 213 -23.39 27.11 -5.09
N GLN A 214 -23.77 28.39 -5.06
CA GLN A 214 -25.06 28.84 -4.52
C GLN A 214 -26.24 28.11 -5.17
N ASN A 215 -26.18 27.92 -6.49
CA ASN A 215 -27.03 27.00 -7.23
C ASN A 215 -26.16 25.80 -7.62
N GLY A 216 -26.42 24.66 -7.01
CA GLY A 216 -25.51 23.52 -7.01
C GLY A 216 -26.24 22.18 -7.12
N TYR A 217 -25.45 21.12 -7.22
CA TYR A 217 -25.96 19.77 -7.28
C TYR A 217 -24.99 18.76 -6.68
N ARG A 218 -25.52 17.59 -6.33
CA ARG A 218 -24.78 16.37 -6.04
C ARG A 218 -25.53 15.17 -6.64
N LYS A 219 -24.87 14.42 -7.50
CA LYS A 219 -25.31 13.11 -7.97
C LYS A 219 -24.87 12.08 -6.93
N LEU A 220 -25.78 11.22 -6.56
CA LEU A 220 -25.51 10.09 -5.70
C LEU A 220 -24.89 8.97 -6.56
N PRO A 221 -23.98 8.16 -6.01
CA PRO A 221 -23.42 7.03 -6.74
C PRO A 221 -24.53 6.12 -7.27
N ALA A 222 -24.46 5.76 -8.55
CA ALA A 222 -25.33 4.74 -9.12
C ALA A 222 -25.00 3.38 -8.47
N TYR A 223 -26.03 2.68 -7.98
CA TYR A 223 -25.88 1.34 -7.42
C TYR A 223 -25.97 0.28 -8.53
N PRO A 224 -25.34 -0.90 -8.38
CA PRO A 224 -25.58 -2.03 -9.26
C PRO A 224 -27.08 -2.38 -9.28
N GLY A 225 -27.75 -2.14 -10.41
CA GLY A 225 -29.20 -2.31 -10.57
C GLY A 225 -29.98 -1.01 -10.83
N ASP A 226 -29.38 0.16 -10.59
CA ASP A 226 -29.96 1.47 -10.95
C ASP A 226 -28.95 2.24 -11.83
N PRO A 227 -29.06 2.15 -13.16
CA PRO A 227 -28.08 2.76 -14.07
C PRO A 227 -28.16 4.29 -14.11
N VAL A 228 -29.19 4.90 -13.50
CA VAL A 228 -29.40 6.35 -13.53
C VAL A 228 -29.19 6.92 -12.13
N PRO A 229 -28.16 7.76 -11.91
CA PRO A 229 -27.88 8.27 -10.58
C PRO A 229 -28.99 9.21 -10.11
N LEU A 230 -29.44 9.02 -8.87
CA LEU A 230 -30.29 10.00 -8.20
C LEU A 230 -29.50 11.30 -8.01
N VAL A 231 -30.07 12.43 -8.40
CA VAL A 231 -29.48 13.76 -8.33
C VAL A 231 -30.25 14.59 -7.31
N VAL A 232 -29.53 15.26 -6.42
CA VAL A 232 -30.05 16.32 -5.56
C VAL A 232 -29.50 17.65 -6.07
N GLN A 233 -30.37 18.62 -6.29
CA GLN A 233 -30.00 19.97 -6.71
C GLN A 233 -30.54 20.98 -5.71
N TRP A 234 -29.87 22.11 -5.55
CA TRP A 234 -30.30 23.19 -4.65
C TRP A 234 -30.01 24.54 -5.27
N GLY A 235 -30.66 25.56 -4.71
CA GLY A 235 -30.42 26.91 -5.14
C GLY A 235 -31.23 27.96 -4.42
N ILE A 236 -31.06 29.19 -4.89
CA ILE A 236 -31.86 30.36 -4.50
C ILE A 236 -32.36 31.01 -5.78
N ALA A 237 -33.66 31.29 -5.83
CA ALA A 237 -34.28 32.07 -6.89
C ALA A 237 -35.01 33.28 -6.30
N ASN A 238 -35.09 34.36 -7.07
CA ASN A 238 -35.83 35.55 -6.66
C ASN A 238 -37.22 35.57 -7.30
N THR A 239 -38.24 35.94 -6.52
CA THR A 239 -39.62 36.01 -6.99
C THR A 239 -39.86 37.25 -7.86
N GLY A 240 -40.78 37.15 -8.81
CA GLY A 240 -41.24 38.26 -9.65
C GLY A 240 -42.69 38.63 -9.40
N ALA A 241 -43.16 39.70 -10.06
CA ALA A 241 -44.59 40.08 -10.07
C ALA A 241 -45.47 38.99 -10.72
N SER A 242 -44.86 38.22 -11.61
CA SER A 242 -45.37 37.00 -12.23
C SER A 242 -44.51 35.81 -11.78
N PRO A 243 -44.97 34.56 -11.96
CA PRO A 243 -44.17 33.37 -11.66
C PRO A 243 -42.76 33.45 -12.24
N ALA A 244 -41.77 33.22 -11.39
CA ALA A 244 -40.36 33.24 -11.75
C ALA A 244 -39.92 31.83 -12.15
N ALA A 245 -39.30 31.71 -13.33
CA ALA A 245 -38.71 30.46 -13.79
C ALA A 245 -37.39 30.19 -13.05
N VAL A 246 -37.22 28.96 -12.59
CA VAL A 246 -35.99 28.45 -11.97
C VAL A 246 -35.41 27.38 -12.87
N THR A 247 -34.16 27.58 -13.29
CA THR A 247 -33.39 26.59 -14.06
C THR A 247 -32.53 25.76 -13.11
N PHE A 248 -32.61 24.44 -13.24
CA PHE A 248 -31.73 23.56 -12.49
C PHE A 248 -30.28 23.68 -12.98
N PRO A 249 -29.27 23.64 -12.08
CA PRO A 249 -27.86 23.63 -12.46
C PRO A 249 -27.49 22.60 -13.53
N ILE A 250 -28.13 21.43 -13.48
CA ILE A 250 -28.09 20.41 -14.53
C ILE A 250 -29.49 19.87 -14.81
N ALA A 251 -29.72 19.38 -16.02
CA ALA A 251 -30.96 18.66 -16.31
C ALA A 251 -31.00 17.31 -15.55
N PHE A 252 -32.15 16.97 -14.98
CA PHE A 252 -32.42 15.61 -14.53
C PHE A 252 -32.49 14.69 -15.76
N PRO A 253 -31.71 13.58 -15.81
CA PRO A 253 -31.67 12.71 -16.99
C PRO A 253 -33.03 12.13 -17.41
N ASN A 254 -33.97 11.91 -16.49
CA ASN A 254 -35.30 11.36 -16.76
C ASN A 254 -36.44 12.27 -16.25
N ALA A 255 -36.50 12.57 -14.96
CA ALA A 255 -37.53 13.39 -14.35
C ALA A 255 -37.10 13.99 -13.00
N CYS A 256 -37.56 15.22 -12.74
CA CYS A 256 -37.62 15.74 -11.37
C CYS A 256 -38.77 15.07 -10.61
N ARG A 257 -38.49 14.50 -9.43
CA ARG A 257 -39.46 13.74 -8.62
C ARG A 257 -40.08 14.58 -7.52
N SER A 258 -39.32 15.53 -6.96
CA SER A 258 -39.82 16.42 -5.92
C SER A 258 -39.01 17.72 -5.90
N VAL A 259 -39.70 18.81 -5.57
CA VAL A 259 -39.10 20.11 -5.27
C VAL A 259 -39.70 20.60 -3.97
N THR A 260 -38.85 21.03 -3.05
CA THR A 260 -39.25 21.67 -1.78
C THR A 260 -38.76 23.10 -1.77
N LEU A 261 -39.59 24.01 -1.27
CA LEU A 261 -39.30 25.44 -1.20
C LEU A 261 -39.13 25.88 0.26
N GLY A 262 -38.16 26.76 0.49
CA GLY A 262 -37.96 27.51 1.72
C GLY A 262 -38.14 29.00 1.43
N ALA A 263 -39.26 29.57 1.89
CA ALA A 263 -39.53 31.00 1.73
C ALA A 263 -38.65 31.82 2.68
N ASN A 264 -37.80 32.69 2.14
CA ASN A 264 -37.16 33.75 2.94
C ASN A 264 -37.88 35.06 2.62
N TYR A 265 -38.60 35.60 3.61
CA TYR A 265 -39.29 36.88 3.50
C TYR A 265 -38.85 37.81 4.64
N SER A 266 -38.71 39.11 4.35
CA SER A 266 -38.20 40.09 5.31
C SER A 266 -39.28 40.98 5.93
N THR A 267 -40.49 41.04 5.37
CA THR A 267 -41.44 42.13 5.68
C THR A 267 -42.90 41.71 5.86
N SER A 268 -43.34 40.57 5.33
CA SER A 268 -44.73 40.10 5.50
C SER A 268 -44.79 38.56 5.47
N PRO A 269 -45.58 37.93 6.35
CA PRO A 269 -45.85 36.49 6.28
C PRO A 269 -46.35 36.10 4.89
N ALA A 270 -45.62 35.20 4.23
CA ALA A 270 -45.90 34.77 2.86
C ALA A 270 -45.46 33.33 2.62
N GLY A 271 -46.15 32.65 1.71
CA GLY A 271 -45.87 31.27 1.31
C GLY A 271 -45.27 31.21 -0.09
N ALA A 272 -44.15 30.49 -0.23
CA ALA A 272 -43.61 30.15 -1.54
C ALA A 272 -44.35 28.92 -2.09
N GLN A 273 -44.71 28.96 -3.37
CA GLN A 273 -45.43 27.88 -4.05
C GLN A 273 -44.86 27.62 -5.43
N ILE A 274 -44.97 26.38 -5.88
CA ILE A 274 -44.66 25.97 -7.24
C ILE A 274 -45.90 26.23 -8.08
N THR A 275 -45.78 27.08 -9.10
CA THR A 275 -46.91 27.49 -9.96
C THR A 275 -46.99 26.69 -11.25
N SER A 276 -45.88 26.07 -11.67
CA SER A 276 -45.84 25.09 -12.74
C SER A 276 -44.96 23.91 -12.33
N GLY A 277 -45.46 22.69 -12.51
CA GLY A 277 -44.80 21.47 -12.09
C GLY A 277 -43.36 21.34 -12.63
N PRO A 278 -42.49 20.62 -11.92
CA PRO A 278 -41.10 20.52 -12.31
C PRO A 278 -40.92 19.68 -13.58
N SER A 279 -40.12 20.18 -14.50
CA SER A 279 -39.63 19.46 -15.68
C SER A 279 -38.24 18.86 -15.40
N THR A 280 -37.58 18.32 -16.41
CA THR A 280 -36.18 17.90 -16.29
C THR A 280 -35.21 19.08 -16.14
N THR A 281 -35.59 20.28 -16.57
CA THR A 281 -34.69 21.45 -16.65
C THR A 281 -35.03 22.57 -15.68
N GLY A 282 -36.21 22.54 -15.05
CA GLY A 282 -36.60 23.59 -14.12
C GLY A 282 -38.03 23.50 -13.64
N PHE A 283 -38.48 24.56 -12.97
CA PHE A 283 -39.85 24.75 -12.51
C PHE A 283 -40.14 26.25 -12.43
N SER A 284 -41.39 26.62 -12.13
CA SER A 284 -41.71 28.02 -11.83
C SER A 284 -42.24 28.15 -10.41
N LEU A 285 -41.85 29.23 -9.74
CA LEU A 285 -42.30 29.53 -8.39
C LEU A 285 -42.87 30.94 -8.28
N GLN A 286 -43.65 31.14 -7.23
CA GLN A 286 -44.13 32.45 -6.82
C GLN A 286 -44.25 32.49 -5.30
N MET A 287 -44.23 33.68 -4.73
CA MET A 287 -44.53 33.88 -3.32
C MET A 287 -45.71 34.82 -3.16
N THR A 288 -46.68 34.41 -2.36
CA THR A 288 -47.91 35.17 -2.11
C THR A 288 -48.11 35.41 -0.63
N THR A 289 -48.59 36.60 -0.29
CA THR A 289 -49.10 36.89 1.05
C THR A 289 -50.42 36.15 1.31
N PHE A 290 -50.86 36.11 2.56
CA PHE A 290 -52.18 35.60 2.93
C PHE A 290 -53.36 36.33 2.26
N THR A 291 -53.13 37.55 1.76
CA THR A 291 -54.12 38.35 1.03
C THR A 291 -54.11 38.12 -0.48
N GLY A 292 -53.28 37.19 -0.98
CA GLY A 292 -53.18 36.85 -2.40
C GLY A 292 -52.30 37.81 -3.22
N THR A 293 -51.49 38.66 -2.57
CA THR A 293 -50.59 39.59 -3.26
C THR A 293 -49.26 38.92 -3.58
N ASN A 294 -48.83 39.01 -4.84
CA ASN A 294 -47.53 38.48 -5.28
C ASN A 294 -46.40 39.37 -4.77
N LEU A 295 -45.40 38.76 -4.12
CA LEU A 295 -44.22 39.45 -3.64
C LEU A 295 -43.09 39.39 -4.66
N THR A 296 -42.41 40.52 -4.87
CA THR A 296 -41.30 40.65 -5.82
C THR A 296 -39.96 40.82 -5.10
N GLY A 297 -38.89 40.34 -5.72
CA GLY A 297 -37.52 40.48 -5.22
C GLY A 297 -37.23 39.68 -3.95
N GLN A 298 -38.08 38.72 -3.59
CA GLN A 298 -37.87 37.89 -2.40
C GLN A 298 -37.10 36.63 -2.77
N SER A 299 -36.18 36.22 -1.90
CA SER A 299 -35.35 35.05 -2.15
C SER A 299 -36.01 33.78 -1.63
N VAL A 300 -36.20 32.79 -2.50
CA VAL A 300 -36.72 31.47 -2.17
C VAL A 300 -35.59 30.46 -2.34
N ALA A 301 -35.20 29.84 -1.23
CA ALA A 301 -34.33 28.67 -1.27
C ALA A 301 -35.12 27.46 -1.78
N TRP A 302 -34.49 26.58 -2.53
CA TRP A 302 -35.15 25.39 -3.04
C TRP A 302 -34.20 24.19 -3.05
N MET A 303 -34.78 23.00 -2.94
CA MET A 303 -34.10 21.74 -3.13
C MET A 303 -34.95 20.83 -4.01
N ALA A 304 -34.32 20.22 -5.01
CA ALA A 304 -34.96 19.32 -5.96
C ALA A 304 -34.26 17.96 -5.95
N ILE A 305 -35.03 16.88 -6.12
CA ILE A 305 -34.51 15.53 -6.24
C ILE A 305 -35.14 14.83 -7.45
N GLY A 306 -34.34 14.07 -8.17
CA GLY A 306 -34.78 13.39 -9.39
C GLY A 306 -33.68 12.54 -10.00
N ASN A 307 -33.99 11.87 -11.09
CA ASN A 307 -33.04 11.03 -11.84
C ASN A 307 -33.16 11.29 -13.33
#